data_AF-A0A9X8E818-F1
#
_entry.id   AF-A0A9X8E818-F1
#
_cell.length_a   1.000
_cell.length_b   1.000
_cell.length_c   1.000
_cell.angle_alpha   90.00
_cell.angle_beta   90.00
_cell.angle_gamma   90.00
#
_symmetry.space_group_name_H-M   'P 1'
#
loop_
_entity.id
_entity.type
_entity.pdbx_description
1 polymer ?
#
loop_
_entity_poly.entity_id
_entity_poly.type
_entity_poly.pdbx_seq_one_letter_code
_entity_poly.pdbx_strand_id
1 'polypeptide(L)'
;QADAIWTHLFVDRSPLSEACQGVVTTLNLLGLSALVKTRDLPAIREPNAYVDLVFRLAKIRYVVMTNIPFDPQEASYWTNHTPYNARQFRTALRVDQLLLGDWASLGPALDLQHLPHTLAGVTQYLESWVDILRPVYFMASVPATFALRESAAADPLAIQPDGAMLLQHVLLPLAQSRRLPVALKFGAVKFLATYLSRVNQHEVTVVANKFANVHIYGCWWYCNNPSIIAEMTRLRLEILGTGFTAQHSDARVLDQLLYKWRHFRGVLTDVLVPLYTQLHRNGWPVTALAIDRDVGTLLGHGYEEFLHKQL
;
A
#
# COMPACT_ATOMS: atom_id res chain seq x y z
N GLN A 1 8.19 1.35 -10.68
CA GLN A 1 6.95 1.31 -9.85
C GLN A 1 5.95 2.39 -10.24
N ALA A 2 6.35 3.67 -10.28
CA ALA A 2 5.45 4.77 -10.65
C ALA A 2 4.85 4.60 -12.05
N ASP A 3 5.60 4.07 -13.02
CA ASP A 3 5.06 3.71 -14.33
C ASP A 3 3.98 2.64 -14.23
N ALA A 4 4.22 1.55 -13.48
CA ALA A 4 3.23 0.50 -13.27
C ALA A 4 1.97 1.02 -12.54
N ILE A 5 2.11 1.88 -11.55
CA ILE A 5 0.97 2.51 -10.86
C ILE A 5 0.19 3.41 -11.81
N TRP A 6 0.89 4.25 -12.58
CA TRP A 6 0.26 5.14 -13.55
C TRP A 6 -0.46 4.35 -14.64
N THR A 7 0.22 3.36 -15.22
CA THR A 7 -0.36 2.45 -16.20
C THR A 7 -1.59 1.78 -15.58
N HIS A 8 -1.49 1.09 -14.45
CA HIS A 8 -2.63 0.33 -13.94
C HIS A 8 -3.78 1.15 -13.35
N LEU A 9 -3.51 2.30 -12.72
CA LEU A 9 -4.53 3.08 -12.00
C LEU A 9 -5.04 4.31 -12.75
N PHE A 10 -4.33 4.74 -13.81
CA PHE A 10 -4.67 5.93 -14.59
C PHE A 10 -4.83 5.61 -16.08
N VAL A 11 -4.09 4.64 -16.64
CA VAL A 11 -4.22 4.28 -18.06
C VAL A 11 -5.19 3.11 -18.24
N ASP A 12 -4.87 1.97 -17.63
CA ASP A 12 -5.62 0.72 -17.62
C ASP A 12 -6.85 0.77 -16.72
N ARG A 13 -7.04 1.82 -15.91
CA ARG A 13 -8.25 2.08 -15.12
C ARG A 13 -8.49 3.57 -15.10
N SER A 14 -9.76 4.00 -15.05
CA SER A 14 -10.02 5.43 -14.84
C SER A 14 -9.69 5.79 -13.38
N PRO A 15 -9.07 6.96 -13.12
CA PRO A 15 -8.64 7.36 -11.79
C PRO A 15 -9.81 7.82 -10.91
N LEU A 16 -10.80 6.95 -10.70
CA LEU A 16 -12.06 7.26 -10.02
C LEU A 16 -11.90 7.39 -8.51
N SER A 17 -10.95 6.67 -7.91
CA SER A 17 -10.71 6.73 -6.47
C SER A 17 -10.29 8.13 -6.05
N GLU A 18 -10.64 8.53 -4.83
CA GLU A 18 -10.24 9.82 -4.28
C GLU A 18 -8.73 9.98 -4.26
N ALA A 19 -7.98 8.88 -4.03
CA ALA A 19 -6.52 8.90 -4.10
C ALA A 19 -6.01 9.24 -5.52
N CYS A 20 -6.60 8.66 -6.56
CA CYS A 20 -6.20 8.94 -7.94
C CYS A 20 -6.70 10.32 -8.40
N GLN A 21 -7.92 10.71 -8.02
CA GLN A 21 -8.42 12.08 -8.23
C GLN A 21 -7.54 13.11 -7.50
N GLY A 22 -7.02 12.78 -6.32
CA GLY A 22 -6.07 13.59 -5.57
C GLY A 22 -4.77 13.82 -6.34
N VAL A 23 -4.25 12.79 -7.04
CA VAL A 23 -3.09 12.95 -7.94
C VAL A 23 -3.42 13.87 -9.11
N VAL A 24 -4.55 13.67 -9.79
CA VAL A 24 -5.00 14.53 -10.90
C VAL A 24 -5.16 15.99 -10.43
N THR A 25 -5.76 16.18 -9.25
CA THR A 25 -5.95 17.49 -8.62
C THR A 25 -4.62 18.13 -8.26
N THR A 26 -3.70 17.36 -7.66
CA THR A 26 -2.36 17.84 -7.28
C THR A 26 -1.60 18.32 -8.52
N LEU A 27 -1.58 17.53 -9.60
CA LEU A 27 -0.93 17.89 -10.85
C LEU A 27 -1.55 19.16 -11.46
N ASN A 28 -2.87 19.31 -11.37
CA ASN A 28 -3.56 20.52 -11.83
C ASN A 28 -3.19 21.75 -10.97
N LEU A 29 -3.18 21.62 -9.64
CA LEU A 29 -2.77 22.68 -8.71
C LEU A 29 -1.31 23.09 -8.89
N LEU A 30 -0.46 22.19 -9.38
CA LEU A 30 0.93 22.45 -9.73
C LEU A 30 1.10 23.06 -11.13
N GLY A 31 0.01 23.34 -11.85
CA GLY A 31 0.03 23.94 -13.19
C GLY A 31 0.31 22.96 -14.33
N LEU A 32 0.31 21.65 -14.07
CA LEU A 32 0.68 20.60 -15.04
C LEU A 32 -0.53 20.03 -15.81
N SER A 33 -1.65 20.75 -15.84
CA SER A 33 -2.91 20.27 -16.42
C SER A 33 -2.83 19.89 -17.90
N ALA A 34 -1.93 20.51 -18.67
CA ALA A 34 -1.66 20.15 -20.06
C ALA A 34 -1.02 18.75 -20.20
N LEU A 35 -0.09 18.41 -19.29
CA LEU A 35 0.61 17.10 -19.28
C LEU A 35 -0.29 15.98 -18.74
N VAL A 36 -1.19 16.30 -17.82
CA VAL A 36 -2.22 15.36 -17.33
C VAL A 36 -3.14 14.94 -18.48
N LYS A 37 -3.52 15.86 -19.37
CA LYS A 37 -4.37 15.57 -20.53
C LYS A 37 -3.72 14.59 -21.52
N THR A 38 -2.42 14.75 -21.74
CA THR A 38 -1.63 13.87 -22.62
C THR A 38 -1.17 12.58 -21.94
N ARG A 39 -1.41 12.44 -20.62
CA ARG A 39 -0.97 11.32 -19.78
C ARG A 39 0.56 11.11 -19.82
N ASP A 40 1.31 12.19 -20.05
CA ASP A 40 2.76 12.19 -20.24
C ASP A 40 3.49 12.18 -18.89
N LEU A 41 3.62 10.99 -18.32
CA LEU A 41 4.28 10.78 -17.04
C LEU A 41 5.77 11.19 -17.04
N PRO A 42 6.58 10.94 -18.09
CA PRO A 42 7.95 11.46 -18.17
C PRO A 42 8.05 12.98 -18.03
N ALA A 43 7.22 13.75 -18.75
CA ALA A 43 7.24 15.21 -18.68
C ALA A 43 6.81 15.74 -17.30
N ILE A 44 5.99 14.99 -16.56
CA ILE A 44 5.54 15.33 -15.20
C ILE A 44 6.67 15.19 -14.16
N ARG A 45 7.78 14.49 -14.46
CA ARG A 45 8.78 14.06 -13.47
C ARG A 45 9.95 15.01 -13.20
N GLU A 46 10.13 16.09 -13.97
CA GLU A 46 11.30 16.99 -13.86
C GLU A 46 11.20 17.96 -12.67
N PRO A 47 12.06 17.87 -11.63
CA PRO A 47 11.94 18.73 -10.46
C PRO A 47 13.27 19.44 -10.12
N ASN A 48 13.28 20.76 -10.20
CA ASN A 48 14.07 21.58 -9.28
C ASN A 48 13.13 22.60 -8.63
N ALA A 49 13.25 22.80 -7.30
CA ALA A 49 12.33 23.56 -6.43
C ALA A 49 10.96 22.91 -6.07
N TYR A 50 10.74 21.64 -6.46
CA TYR A 50 9.48 20.90 -6.23
C TYR A 50 9.17 20.59 -4.75
N VAL A 51 10.19 20.23 -3.96
CA VAL A 51 10.01 19.74 -2.58
C VAL A 51 9.39 20.80 -1.66
N ASP A 52 9.95 22.01 -1.64
CA ASP A 52 9.45 23.10 -0.79
C ASP A 52 8.05 23.56 -1.19
N LEU A 53 7.74 23.52 -2.49
CA LEU A 53 6.41 23.83 -2.99
C LEU A 53 5.39 22.79 -2.49
N VAL A 54 5.71 21.49 -2.60
CA VAL A 54 4.83 20.41 -2.12
C VAL A 54 4.59 20.51 -0.63
N PHE A 55 5.64 20.72 0.19
CA PHE A 55 5.47 20.87 1.64
C PHE A 55 4.59 22.07 2.00
N ARG A 56 4.77 23.20 1.30
CA ARG A 56 3.97 24.42 1.50
C ARG A 56 2.51 24.21 1.12
N LEU A 57 2.24 23.64 -0.06
CA LEU A 57 0.88 23.39 -0.55
C LEU A 57 0.15 22.34 0.30
N ALA A 58 0.85 21.25 0.66
CA ALA A 58 0.31 20.20 1.51
C ALA A 58 0.20 20.61 2.99
N LYS A 59 0.80 21.75 3.37
CA LYS A 59 0.88 22.25 4.75
C LYS A 59 1.52 21.24 5.72
N ILE A 60 2.50 20.49 5.24
CA ILE A 60 3.21 19.45 6.01
C ILE A 60 4.51 20.02 6.57
N ARG A 61 4.77 19.78 7.85
CA ARG A 61 6.00 20.23 8.53
C ARG A 61 7.21 19.32 8.24
N TYR A 62 7.02 18.00 8.30
CA TYR A 62 8.04 16.99 8.00
C TYR A 62 7.39 15.67 7.58
N VAL A 63 8.16 14.82 6.90
CA VAL A 63 7.83 13.42 6.59
C VAL A 63 8.84 12.49 7.26
N VAL A 64 8.43 11.24 7.51
CA VAL A 64 9.32 10.18 7.98
C VAL A 64 9.56 9.22 6.82
N MET A 65 10.82 9.04 6.46
CA MET A 65 11.27 8.17 5.38
C MET A 65 11.28 6.70 5.81
N THR A 66 11.47 5.81 4.85
CA THR A 66 11.75 4.40 5.07
C THR A 66 13.15 4.14 4.56
N ASN A 67 14.10 3.87 5.46
CA ASN A 67 15.51 3.73 5.12
C ASN A 67 15.97 2.29 5.28
N ILE A 68 16.51 1.70 4.22
CA ILE A 68 16.87 0.28 4.12
C ILE A 68 18.40 0.16 4.13
N PRO A 69 19.03 -0.09 5.29
CA PRO A 69 20.49 -0.20 5.37
C PRO A 69 21.04 -1.41 4.61
N PHE A 70 20.19 -2.39 4.31
CA PHE A 70 20.53 -3.60 3.56
C PHE A 70 20.49 -3.41 2.04
N ASP A 71 19.98 -2.28 1.55
CA ASP A 71 20.05 -1.94 0.13
C ASP A 71 21.42 -1.29 -0.17
N PRO A 72 22.27 -1.86 -1.04
CA PRO A 72 23.62 -1.34 -1.26
C PRO A 72 23.66 0.10 -1.81
N GLN A 73 22.66 0.48 -2.62
CA GLN A 73 22.60 1.82 -3.21
C GLN A 73 22.23 2.86 -2.15
N GLU A 74 21.23 2.58 -1.32
CA GLU A 74 20.86 3.44 -0.22
C GLU A 74 21.96 3.48 0.85
N ALA A 75 22.56 2.34 1.17
CA ALA A 75 23.64 2.26 2.14
C ALA A 75 24.82 3.18 1.74
N SER A 76 25.24 3.11 0.48
CA SER A 76 26.29 3.96 -0.08
C SER A 76 25.97 5.46 0.04
N TYR A 77 24.72 5.85 -0.21
CA TYR A 77 24.29 7.25 -0.07
C TYR A 77 24.54 7.80 1.34
N TRP A 78 24.20 7.01 2.37
CA TRP A 78 24.30 7.40 3.77
C TRP A 78 25.73 7.31 4.32
N THR A 79 26.50 6.30 3.94
CA THR A 79 27.91 6.17 4.35
C THR A 79 28.78 7.28 3.76
N ASN A 80 28.43 7.81 2.59
CA ASN A 80 29.10 8.96 1.98
C ASN A 80 28.72 10.31 2.62
N HIS A 81 27.89 10.32 3.67
CA HIS A 81 27.41 11.53 4.35
C HIS A 81 26.76 12.55 3.40
N THR A 82 26.02 12.06 2.41
CA THR A 82 25.39 12.91 1.40
C THR A 82 24.40 13.89 2.08
N PRO A 83 24.49 15.21 1.81
CA PRO A 83 23.60 16.19 2.43
C PRO A 83 22.13 15.97 2.05
N TYR A 84 21.24 16.11 3.03
CA TYR A 84 19.79 16.08 2.85
C TYR A 84 19.11 17.04 3.83
N ASN A 85 17.85 17.41 3.58
CA ASN A 85 17.10 18.30 4.45
C ASN A 85 16.52 17.57 5.67
N ALA A 86 17.33 17.40 6.73
CA ALA A 86 16.93 16.73 7.97
C ALA A 86 15.77 17.42 8.72
N ARG A 87 15.44 18.69 8.39
CA ARG A 87 14.28 19.38 8.97
C ARG A 87 12.97 18.88 8.38
N GLN A 88 12.96 18.60 7.08
CA GLN A 88 11.79 18.15 6.32
C GLN A 88 11.69 16.62 6.25
N PHE A 89 12.83 15.92 6.26
CA PHE A 89 12.90 14.48 6.10
C PHE A 89 13.54 13.86 7.35
N ARG A 90 12.77 13.12 8.13
CA ARG A 90 13.28 12.31 9.23
C ARG A 90 13.48 10.88 8.76
N THR A 91 14.44 10.18 9.34
CA THR A 91 14.76 8.79 8.97
C THR A 91 13.99 7.79 9.84
N ALA A 92 13.74 6.60 9.31
CA ALA A 92 13.28 5.44 10.10
C ALA A 92 13.89 4.16 9.52
N LEU A 93 14.37 3.29 10.40
CA LEU A 93 15.19 2.14 10.00
C LEU A 93 14.31 0.94 9.65
N ARG A 94 14.31 0.53 8.39
CA ARG A 94 13.57 -0.66 7.92
C ARG A 94 14.44 -1.91 8.03
N VAL A 95 13.91 -2.91 8.73
CA VAL A 95 14.62 -4.15 9.10
C VAL A 95 13.83 -5.41 8.75
N ASP A 96 13.08 -5.39 7.64
CA ASP A 96 12.28 -6.53 7.16
C ASP A 96 13.09 -7.83 7.07
N GLN A 97 14.35 -7.71 6.64
CA GLN A 97 15.30 -8.83 6.49
C GLN A 97 15.48 -9.62 7.79
N LEU A 98 15.40 -8.97 8.96
CA LEU A 98 15.49 -9.67 10.25
C LEU A 98 14.31 -10.61 10.43
N LEU A 99 13.07 -10.13 10.24
CA LEU A 99 11.88 -10.94 10.47
C LEU A 99 11.70 -12.04 9.42
N LEU A 100 12.23 -11.82 8.22
CA LEU A 100 12.31 -12.83 7.18
C LEU A 100 13.37 -13.90 7.46
N GLY A 101 14.35 -13.63 8.33
CA GLY A 101 15.56 -14.46 8.44
C GLY A 101 16.35 -14.50 7.13
N ASP A 102 16.34 -13.40 6.36
CA ASP A 102 16.87 -13.34 5.00
C ASP A 102 18.39 -13.15 5.00
N TRP A 103 19.11 -14.25 5.20
CA TRP A 103 20.58 -14.26 5.21
C TRP A 103 21.22 -14.00 3.84
N ALA A 104 20.47 -14.11 2.75
CA ALA A 104 20.96 -13.72 1.43
C ALA A 104 21.15 -12.19 1.34
N SER A 105 20.33 -11.41 2.06
CA SER A 105 20.50 -9.97 2.20
C SER A 105 21.39 -9.59 3.39
N LEU A 106 21.24 -10.26 4.54
CA LEU A 106 21.99 -9.94 5.76
C LEU A 106 23.49 -10.25 5.63
N GLY A 107 23.84 -11.42 5.12
CA GLY A 107 25.23 -11.89 5.02
C GLY A 107 26.13 -10.88 4.31
N PRO A 108 25.83 -10.52 3.05
CA PRO A 108 26.63 -9.53 2.31
C PRO A 108 26.74 -8.17 3.01
N ALA A 109 25.66 -7.72 3.66
CA ALA A 109 25.66 -6.45 4.38
C ALA A 109 26.60 -6.47 5.60
N LEU A 110 26.64 -7.60 6.32
CA LEU A 110 27.56 -7.82 7.44
C LEU A 110 29.00 -7.99 6.97
N ASP A 111 29.22 -8.70 5.86
CA ASP A 111 30.56 -8.94 5.28
C ASP A 111 31.27 -7.63 4.91
N LEU A 112 30.52 -6.65 4.39
CA LEU A 112 31.03 -5.31 4.08
C LEU A 112 31.57 -4.56 5.30
N GLN A 113 31.09 -4.90 6.50
CA GLN A 113 31.57 -4.35 7.77
C GLN A 113 32.47 -5.32 8.55
N HIS A 114 32.86 -6.45 7.92
CA HIS A 114 33.63 -7.53 8.54
C HIS A 114 32.98 -8.10 9.83
N LEU A 115 31.66 -8.19 9.85
CA LEU A 115 30.88 -8.66 10.99
C LEU A 115 30.51 -10.15 10.87
N PRO A 116 30.48 -10.91 11.98
CA PRO A 116 30.12 -12.33 11.95
C PRO A 116 28.61 -12.52 11.72
N HIS A 117 28.21 -13.59 11.02
CA HIS A 117 26.80 -13.92 10.74
C HIS A 117 26.07 -14.51 11.96
N THR A 118 26.09 -13.78 13.07
CA THR A 118 25.59 -14.17 14.40
C THR A 118 24.71 -13.07 14.98
N LEU A 119 24.03 -13.34 16.10
CA LEU A 119 23.24 -12.32 16.83
C LEU A 119 24.07 -11.08 17.17
N ALA A 120 25.32 -11.26 17.60
CA ALA A 120 26.21 -10.16 17.96
C ALA A 120 26.59 -9.31 16.74
N GLY A 121 26.90 -9.93 15.61
CA GLY A 121 27.23 -9.21 14.38
C GLY A 121 26.04 -8.41 13.84
N VAL A 122 24.83 -8.97 13.87
CA VAL A 122 23.63 -8.22 13.47
C VAL A 122 23.34 -7.07 14.44
N THR A 123 23.58 -7.26 15.74
CA THR A 123 23.44 -6.18 16.74
C THR A 123 24.37 -5.02 16.43
N GLN A 124 25.66 -5.31 16.24
CA GLN A 124 26.67 -4.29 15.92
C GLN A 124 26.38 -3.58 14.60
N TYR A 125 25.90 -4.33 13.60
CA TYR A 125 25.48 -3.77 12.31
C TYR A 125 24.33 -2.76 12.49
N LEU A 126 23.29 -3.12 13.23
CA LEU A 126 22.15 -2.21 13.44
C LEU A 126 22.52 -1.02 14.31
N GLU A 127 23.42 -1.18 15.28
CA GLU A 127 23.94 -0.07 16.09
C GLU A 127 24.64 0.98 15.23
N SER A 128 25.50 0.56 14.30
CA SER A 128 26.18 1.49 13.39
C SER A 128 25.19 2.28 12.55
N TRP A 129 24.12 1.63 12.06
CA TRP A 129 23.07 2.29 11.30
C TRP A 129 22.18 3.22 12.12
N VAL A 130 21.93 2.91 13.39
CA VAL A 130 21.26 3.84 14.32
C VAL A 130 22.09 5.11 14.48
N ASP A 131 23.41 4.98 14.57
CA ASP A 131 24.30 6.13 14.74
C ASP A 131 24.41 6.98 13.45
N ILE A 132 24.43 6.33 12.27
CA ILE A 132 24.45 6.99 10.95
C ILE A 132 23.12 7.71 10.67
N LEU A 133 21.99 7.00 10.78
CA LEU A 133 20.69 7.51 10.34
C LEU A 133 19.99 8.34 11.41
N ARG A 134 20.26 8.10 12.70
CA ARG A 134 19.51 8.65 13.84
C ARG A 134 17.99 8.52 13.66
N PRO A 135 17.49 7.28 13.43
CA PRO A 135 16.09 7.04 13.07
C PRO A 135 15.14 7.41 14.21
N VAL A 136 13.91 7.79 13.85
CA VAL A 136 12.86 8.02 14.85
C VAL A 136 12.21 6.73 15.35
N TYR A 137 12.33 5.62 14.62
CA TYR A 137 11.88 4.28 15.00
C TYR A 137 12.47 3.19 14.08
N PHE A 138 12.39 1.93 14.51
CA PHE A 138 12.56 0.76 13.67
C PHE A 138 11.23 0.34 13.03
N MET A 139 11.24 -0.18 11.80
CA MET A 139 10.07 -0.77 11.18
C MET A 139 10.38 -2.11 10.52
N ALA A 140 9.44 -3.04 10.55
CA ALA A 140 9.57 -4.30 9.85
C ALA A 140 8.20 -4.80 9.35
N SER A 141 8.18 -5.30 8.11
CA SER A 141 7.08 -6.10 7.60
C SER A 141 7.21 -7.53 8.11
N VAL A 142 6.20 -8.02 8.81
CA VAL A 142 6.12 -9.37 9.36
C VAL A 142 5.51 -10.28 8.28
N PRO A 143 6.27 -11.26 7.75
CA PRO A 143 5.73 -12.21 6.77
C PRO A 143 4.67 -13.11 7.43
N ALA A 144 3.70 -13.62 6.69
CA ALA A 144 2.70 -14.54 7.26
C ALA A 144 3.28 -15.83 7.81
N THR A 145 4.44 -16.24 7.30
CA THR A 145 5.17 -17.41 7.77
C THR A 145 5.87 -17.15 9.10
N PHE A 146 5.90 -15.91 9.58
CA PHE A 146 6.53 -15.56 10.85
C PHE A 146 5.75 -16.20 12.01
N ALA A 147 6.45 -17.00 12.80
CA ALA A 147 5.95 -17.55 14.04
C ALA A 147 6.90 -17.15 15.18
N LEU A 148 6.38 -16.42 16.16
CA LEU A 148 7.10 -16.20 17.40
C LEU A 148 7.03 -17.50 18.22
N ARG A 149 8.13 -18.24 18.26
CA ARG A 149 8.22 -19.44 19.11
C ARG A 149 8.43 -19.01 20.57
N GLU A 150 7.90 -19.79 21.51
CA GLU A 150 8.23 -19.62 22.93
C GLU A 150 9.75 -19.65 23.10
N SER A 151 10.28 -18.63 23.78
CA SER A 151 11.69 -18.35 24.07
C SER A 151 12.61 -19.54 23.78
N ALA A 152 13.03 -19.70 22.52
CA ALA A 152 14.20 -20.52 22.25
C ALA A 152 15.33 -19.87 23.05
N ALA A 153 16.03 -20.64 23.87
CA ALA A 153 17.17 -20.10 24.60
C ALA A 153 18.09 -19.41 23.57
N ALA A 154 18.51 -18.17 23.86
CA ALA A 154 19.46 -17.47 23.01
C ALA A 154 20.68 -18.37 22.87
N ASP A 155 20.87 -19.00 21.72
CA ASP A 155 22.10 -19.71 21.40
C ASP A 155 23.08 -18.65 20.90
N PRO A 156 24.06 -18.21 21.71
CA PRO A 156 24.98 -17.14 21.32
C PRO A 156 25.92 -17.60 20.20
N LEU A 157 25.99 -18.91 19.94
CA LEU A 157 26.79 -19.53 18.89
C LEU A 157 25.98 -19.80 17.62
N ALA A 158 24.69 -19.42 17.58
CA ALA A 158 23.85 -19.57 16.40
C ALA A 158 24.45 -18.81 15.22
N ILE A 159 24.82 -19.57 14.19
CA ILE A 159 25.18 -19.04 12.87
C ILE A 159 23.90 -18.95 12.05
N GLN A 160 23.67 -17.78 11.46
CA GLN A 160 22.47 -17.48 10.70
C GLN A 160 21.14 -17.73 11.45
N PRO A 161 20.92 -17.08 12.62
CA PRO A 161 19.69 -17.25 13.40
C PRO A 161 18.43 -16.89 12.61
N ASP A 162 17.33 -17.54 12.94
CA ASP A 162 16.01 -17.29 12.35
C ASP A 162 15.42 -15.93 12.76
N GLY A 163 14.34 -15.54 12.10
CA GLY A 163 13.71 -14.24 12.36
C GLY A 163 13.12 -14.08 13.76
N ALA A 164 12.74 -15.17 14.43
CA ALA A 164 12.25 -15.11 15.81
C ALA A 164 13.38 -14.77 16.78
N MET A 165 14.54 -15.42 16.62
CA MET A 165 15.75 -15.11 17.40
C MET A 165 16.25 -13.68 17.12
N LEU A 166 16.26 -13.26 15.86
CA LEU A 166 16.65 -11.89 15.48
C LEU A 166 15.71 -10.83 16.08
N LEU A 167 14.41 -11.10 16.13
CA LEU A 167 13.46 -10.21 16.80
C LEU A 167 13.72 -10.15 18.32
N GLN A 168 13.77 -11.31 18.98
CA GLN A 168 13.82 -11.42 20.44
C GLN A 168 15.16 -10.98 21.04
N HIS A 169 16.27 -11.29 20.38
CA HIS A 169 17.62 -11.13 20.93
C HIS A 169 18.42 -9.99 20.30
N VAL A 170 17.96 -9.42 19.18
CA VAL A 170 18.63 -8.28 18.54
C VAL A 170 17.72 -7.07 18.49
N LEU A 171 16.60 -7.14 17.78
CA LEU A 171 15.78 -5.95 17.50
C LEU A 171 15.14 -5.37 18.77
N LEU A 172 14.45 -6.20 19.58
CA LEU A 172 13.78 -5.71 20.78
C LEU A 172 14.75 -5.19 21.86
N PRO A 173 15.86 -5.88 22.19
CA PRO A 173 16.84 -5.35 23.14
C PRO A 173 17.49 -4.06 22.66
N LEU A 174 17.84 -3.96 21.37
CA LEU A 174 18.44 -2.74 20.81
C LEU A 174 17.44 -1.57 20.81
N ALA A 175 16.19 -1.82 20.44
CA ALA A 175 15.13 -0.83 20.51
C ALA A 175 14.93 -0.30 21.94
N GLN A 176 14.96 -1.18 22.93
CA GLN A 176 14.89 -0.81 24.34
C GLN A 176 16.11 0.03 24.77
N SER A 177 17.33 -0.39 24.45
CA SER A 177 18.55 0.29 24.87
C SER A 177 18.69 1.69 24.24
N ARG A 178 18.30 1.82 22.96
CA ARG A 178 18.32 3.08 22.21
C ARG A 178 17.04 3.91 22.38
N ARG A 179 16.04 3.41 23.14
CA ARG A 179 14.73 4.05 23.36
C ARG A 179 13.99 4.38 22.05
N LEU A 180 14.07 3.49 21.08
CA LEU A 180 13.43 3.62 19.78
C LEU A 180 12.16 2.76 19.72
N PRO A 181 11.02 3.29 19.24
CA PRO A 181 9.83 2.49 18.96
C PRO A 181 10.09 1.44 17.85
N VAL A 182 9.28 0.37 17.82
CA VAL A 182 9.28 -0.64 16.77
C VAL A 182 7.90 -0.71 16.12
N ALA A 183 7.82 -0.52 14.81
CA ALA A 183 6.60 -0.60 14.01
C ALA A 183 6.55 -1.92 13.22
N LEU A 184 5.63 -2.82 13.55
CA LEU A 184 5.46 -4.12 12.89
C LEU A 184 4.23 -4.12 11.97
N LYS A 185 4.40 -4.57 10.71
CA LYS A 185 3.32 -4.64 9.70
C LYS A 185 3.04 -6.10 9.30
N PHE A 186 1.94 -6.70 9.75
CA PHE A 186 1.63 -8.11 9.50
C PHE A 186 0.86 -8.36 8.19
N GLY A 187 1.17 -9.43 7.45
CA GLY A 187 0.32 -9.90 6.35
C GLY A 187 0.67 -11.28 5.81
N ALA A 188 -0.34 -12.11 5.48
CA ALA A 188 -0.48 -12.87 4.22
C ALA A 188 -1.45 -14.09 4.32
N VAL A 189 -2.71 -13.84 3.97
CA VAL A 189 -3.68 -14.82 3.45
C VAL A 189 -4.57 -14.07 2.46
N LYS A 190 -4.99 -14.66 1.33
CA LYS A 190 -6.01 -14.03 0.48
C LYS A 190 -7.37 -14.13 1.16
N PHE A 191 -8.00 -12.99 1.41
CA PHE A 191 -9.33 -12.92 2.00
C PHE A 191 -10.33 -12.41 0.96
N LEU A 192 -11.36 -13.20 0.68
CA LEU A 192 -12.60 -12.70 0.09
C LEU A 192 -13.55 -12.35 1.23
N ALA A 193 -14.01 -11.11 1.27
CA ALA A 193 -14.81 -10.65 2.39
C ALA A 193 -16.09 -9.92 1.96
N THR A 194 -17.21 -10.28 2.57
CA THR A 194 -18.47 -9.54 2.48
C THR A 194 -19.09 -9.47 3.87
N TYR A 195 -19.64 -8.32 4.23
CA TYR A 195 -20.13 -8.06 5.58
C TYR A 195 -21.64 -7.83 5.54
N LEU A 196 -22.35 -8.38 6.52
CA LEU A 196 -23.82 -8.28 6.61
C LEU A 196 -24.28 -6.93 7.17
N SER A 197 -23.52 -6.38 8.11
CA SER A 197 -23.87 -5.16 8.82
C SER A 197 -23.50 -3.92 8.01
N ARG A 198 -24.44 -2.99 7.88
CA ARG A 198 -24.20 -1.68 7.22
C ARG A 198 -23.10 -0.89 7.91
N VAL A 199 -23.01 -0.93 9.25
CA VAL A 199 -22.04 -0.11 10.00
C VAL A 199 -20.59 -0.56 9.82
N ASN A 200 -20.34 -1.80 9.41
CA ASN A 200 -18.98 -2.29 9.19
C ASN A 200 -18.44 -1.99 7.77
N GLN A 201 -19.28 -1.47 6.86
CA GLN A 201 -18.91 -1.35 5.44
C GLN A 201 -17.78 -0.34 5.21
N HIS A 202 -17.75 0.75 5.97
CA HIS A 202 -16.64 1.71 5.90
C HIS A 202 -15.33 1.10 6.35
N GLU A 203 -15.31 0.51 7.54
CA GLU A 203 -14.10 -0.08 8.13
C GLU A 203 -13.51 -1.17 7.24
N VAL A 204 -14.32 -2.10 6.73
CA VAL A 204 -13.81 -3.14 5.81
C VAL A 204 -13.28 -2.55 4.51
N THR A 205 -13.89 -1.47 4.00
CA THR A 205 -13.41 -0.80 2.80
C THR A 205 -12.04 -0.16 3.03
N VAL A 206 -11.80 0.41 4.22
CA VAL A 206 -10.47 0.90 4.63
C VAL A 206 -9.47 -0.25 4.75
N VAL A 207 -9.86 -1.39 5.33
CA VAL A 207 -9.01 -2.59 5.40
C VAL A 207 -8.60 -3.05 4.00
N ALA A 208 -9.54 -3.15 3.06
CA ALA A 208 -9.25 -3.53 1.67
C ALA A 208 -8.30 -2.54 0.95
N ASN A 209 -8.33 -1.25 1.31
CA ASN A 209 -7.38 -0.26 0.81
C ASN A 209 -5.95 -0.50 1.33
N LYS A 210 -5.80 -1.01 2.56
CA LYS A 210 -4.48 -1.24 3.18
C LYS A 210 -3.88 -2.59 2.83
N PHE A 211 -4.72 -3.60 2.66
CA PHE A 211 -4.30 -4.97 2.48
C PHE A 211 -4.66 -5.45 1.08
N ALA A 212 -3.67 -5.46 0.18
CA ALA A 212 -3.86 -5.89 -1.21
C ALA A 212 -4.24 -7.38 -1.35
N ASN A 213 -4.18 -8.14 -0.26
CA ASN A 213 -4.65 -9.51 -0.11
C ASN A 213 -6.08 -9.61 0.42
N VAL A 214 -6.80 -8.49 0.62
CA VAL A 214 -8.22 -8.47 1.00
C VAL A 214 -9.03 -7.92 -0.17
N HIS A 215 -9.92 -8.74 -0.72
CA HIS A 215 -10.86 -8.34 -1.78
C HIS A 215 -12.28 -8.37 -1.25
N ILE A 216 -12.88 -7.19 -1.16
CA ILE A 216 -14.29 -7.08 -0.76
C ILE A 216 -15.20 -7.26 -1.96
N TYR A 217 -16.31 -7.98 -1.76
CA TYR A 217 -17.26 -8.25 -2.81
C TYR A 217 -18.71 -8.11 -2.34
N GLY A 218 -19.55 -7.56 -3.19
CA GLY A 218 -20.99 -7.64 -3.05
C GLY A 218 -21.65 -6.77 -1.99
N CYS A 219 -22.97 -6.76 -2.02
CA CYS A 219 -23.85 -6.17 -1.00
C CYS A 219 -24.71 -7.31 -0.43
N TRP A 220 -24.24 -7.96 0.63
CA TRP A 220 -24.81 -9.22 1.09
C TRP A 220 -26.13 -9.05 1.85
N TRP A 221 -27.14 -9.84 1.46
CA TRP A 221 -28.41 -10.03 2.16
C TRP A 221 -29.09 -8.72 2.58
N TYR A 222 -29.04 -8.31 3.86
CA TYR A 222 -29.68 -7.07 4.32
C TYR A 222 -29.05 -5.80 3.73
N CYS A 223 -27.81 -5.90 3.24
CA CYS A 223 -27.18 -4.84 2.47
C CYS A 223 -27.63 -4.82 1.00
N ASN A 224 -28.38 -5.82 0.51
CA ASN A 224 -28.87 -5.90 -0.87
C ASN A 224 -30.16 -5.09 -1.09
N ASN A 225 -30.19 -3.86 -0.59
CA ASN A 225 -31.29 -2.91 -0.74
C ASN A 225 -30.78 -1.67 -1.50
N PRO A 226 -31.53 -1.11 -2.47
CA PRO A 226 -31.02 -0.06 -3.36
C PRO A 226 -30.33 1.13 -2.67
N SER A 227 -30.89 1.62 -1.57
CA SER A 227 -30.29 2.74 -0.80
C SER A 227 -28.93 2.38 -0.19
N ILE A 228 -28.81 1.17 0.35
CA ILE A 228 -27.57 0.68 0.98
C ILE A 228 -26.54 0.30 -0.09
N ILE A 229 -26.98 -0.30 -1.20
CA ILE A 229 -26.12 -0.60 -2.36
C ILE A 229 -25.51 0.71 -2.88
N ALA A 230 -26.31 1.75 -3.09
CA ALA A 230 -25.82 3.02 -3.60
C ALA A 230 -24.75 3.63 -2.68
N GLU A 231 -25.03 3.70 -1.38
CA GLU A 231 -24.09 4.17 -0.36
C GLU A 231 -22.79 3.36 -0.34
N MET A 232 -22.90 2.02 -0.27
CA MET A 232 -21.74 1.12 -0.20
C MET A 232 -20.90 1.16 -1.48
N THR A 233 -21.54 1.09 -2.65
CA THR A 233 -20.85 1.15 -3.95
C THR A 233 -20.15 2.50 -4.11
N ARG A 234 -20.79 3.60 -3.72
CA ARG A 234 -20.18 4.94 -3.77
C ARG A 234 -18.97 5.03 -2.86
N LEU A 235 -19.12 4.64 -1.59
CA LEU A 235 -18.04 4.62 -0.60
C LEU A 235 -16.83 3.81 -1.08
N ARG A 236 -17.08 2.62 -1.65
CA ARG A 236 -16.04 1.74 -2.17
C ARG A 236 -15.37 2.32 -3.40
N LEU A 237 -16.11 2.94 -4.33
CA LEU A 237 -15.53 3.64 -5.47
C LEU A 237 -14.62 4.79 -5.02
N GLU A 238 -15.05 5.57 -4.03
CA GLU A 238 -14.28 6.68 -3.49
C GLU A 238 -12.97 6.21 -2.82
N ILE A 239 -12.98 5.08 -2.11
CA ILE A 239 -11.79 4.59 -1.38
C ILE A 239 -10.90 3.66 -2.24
N LEU A 240 -11.51 2.82 -3.08
CA LEU A 240 -10.82 1.72 -3.79
C LEU A 240 -10.78 1.91 -5.31
N GLY A 241 -11.48 2.90 -5.86
CA GLY A 241 -11.69 2.97 -7.31
C GLY A 241 -12.42 1.72 -7.79
N THR A 242 -11.91 1.05 -8.81
CA THR A 242 -12.48 -0.22 -9.29
C THR A 242 -11.89 -1.46 -8.62
N GLY A 243 -11.09 -1.31 -7.56
CA GLY A 243 -10.39 -2.41 -6.85
C GLY A 243 -11.28 -3.29 -5.97
N PHE A 244 -12.52 -3.55 -6.36
CA PHE A 244 -13.47 -4.41 -5.64
C PHE A 244 -14.52 -4.99 -6.60
N THR A 245 -15.25 -6.01 -6.17
CA THR A 245 -16.39 -6.54 -6.94
C THR A 245 -17.70 -5.97 -6.39
N ALA A 246 -18.46 -5.27 -7.23
CA ALA A 246 -19.51 -4.41 -6.73
C ALA A 246 -20.76 -5.14 -6.24
N GLN A 247 -21.10 -6.28 -6.85
CA GLN A 247 -22.29 -7.05 -6.48
C GLN A 247 -22.10 -8.56 -6.60
N HIS A 248 -22.85 -9.33 -5.80
CA HIS A 248 -23.18 -10.73 -6.07
C HIS A 248 -24.68 -10.95 -5.89
N SER A 249 -25.25 -11.99 -6.51
CA SER A 249 -26.69 -12.21 -6.45
C SER A 249 -27.14 -12.91 -5.18
N ASP A 250 -26.38 -13.88 -4.66
CA ASP A 250 -26.85 -14.83 -3.62
C ASP A 250 -28.21 -15.42 -4.00
N ALA A 251 -28.37 -15.74 -5.29
CA ALA A 251 -29.61 -16.27 -5.84
C ALA A 251 -29.78 -17.72 -5.41
N ARG A 252 -30.88 -18.03 -4.73
CA ARG A 252 -31.29 -19.42 -4.43
C ARG A 252 -32.27 -19.97 -5.44
N VAL A 253 -32.88 -19.10 -6.23
CA VAL A 253 -33.77 -19.43 -7.33
C VAL A 253 -33.25 -18.76 -8.59
N LEU A 254 -32.97 -19.56 -9.61
CA LEU A 254 -33.22 -19.27 -11.03
C LEU A 254 -33.28 -17.78 -11.42
N ASP A 255 -34.53 -17.37 -11.55
CA ASP A 255 -35.01 -16.09 -12.07
C ASP A 255 -34.65 -14.90 -11.19
N GLN A 256 -34.20 -15.11 -9.95
CA GLN A 256 -33.72 -14.01 -9.09
C GLN A 256 -32.52 -13.30 -9.72
N LEU A 257 -31.74 -13.98 -10.56
CA LEU A 257 -30.66 -13.36 -11.31
C LEU A 257 -31.18 -12.18 -12.15
N LEU A 258 -32.36 -12.30 -12.77
CA LEU A 258 -32.89 -11.28 -13.67
C LEU A 258 -33.11 -9.95 -12.94
N TYR A 259 -33.89 -9.96 -11.86
CA TYR A 259 -34.20 -8.72 -11.15
C TYR A 259 -32.99 -8.21 -10.36
N LYS A 260 -32.20 -9.10 -9.70
CA LYS A 260 -31.06 -8.67 -8.88
C LYS A 260 -30.03 -7.93 -9.74
N TRP A 261 -29.69 -8.47 -10.92
CA TRP A 261 -28.75 -7.83 -11.82
C TRP A 261 -29.35 -6.61 -12.53
N ARG A 262 -30.63 -6.64 -12.93
CA ARG A 262 -31.30 -5.46 -13.52
C ARG A 262 -31.33 -4.29 -12.54
N HIS A 263 -31.73 -4.52 -11.29
CA HIS A 263 -31.80 -3.48 -10.26
C HIS A 263 -30.41 -2.94 -9.93
N PHE A 264 -29.43 -3.83 -9.74
CA PHE A 264 -28.07 -3.41 -9.43
C PHE A 264 -27.45 -2.55 -10.55
N ARG A 265 -27.65 -2.91 -11.83
CA ARG A 265 -27.13 -2.11 -12.96
C ARG A 265 -27.71 -0.69 -12.98
N GLY A 266 -28.98 -0.53 -12.60
CA GLY A 266 -29.59 0.79 -12.42
C GLY A 266 -28.84 1.61 -11.36
N VAL A 267 -28.71 1.06 -10.15
CA VAL A 267 -28.00 1.73 -9.04
C VAL A 267 -26.53 2.03 -9.40
N LEU A 268 -25.84 1.10 -10.05
CA LEU A 268 -24.44 1.28 -10.47
C LEU A 268 -24.31 2.45 -11.45
N THR A 269 -25.27 2.60 -12.37
CA THR A 269 -25.30 3.71 -13.33
C THR A 269 -25.44 5.05 -12.59
N ASP A 270 -26.38 5.14 -11.66
CA ASP A 270 -26.63 6.36 -10.87
C ASP A 270 -25.41 6.77 -10.04
N VAL A 271 -24.60 5.82 -9.57
CA VAL A 271 -23.38 6.07 -8.81
C VAL A 271 -22.20 6.48 -9.70
N LEU A 272 -22.01 5.84 -10.86
CA LEU A 272 -20.87 6.06 -11.74
C LEU A 272 -20.96 7.34 -12.58
N VAL A 273 -22.16 7.68 -13.09
CA VAL A 273 -22.34 8.83 -13.98
C VAL A 273 -21.83 10.14 -13.36
N PRO A 274 -22.15 10.47 -12.09
CA PRO A 274 -21.61 11.68 -11.45
C PRO A 274 -20.07 11.67 -11.33
N LEU A 275 -19.46 10.53 -11.05
CA LEU A 275 -18.00 10.40 -10.90
C LEU A 275 -17.27 10.63 -12.22
N TYR A 276 -17.72 9.99 -13.30
CA TYR A 276 -17.16 10.21 -14.64
C TYR A 276 -17.39 11.64 -15.12
N THR A 277 -18.55 12.21 -14.82
CA THR A 277 -18.84 13.62 -15.13
C THR A 277 -17.87 14.56 -14.43
N GLN A 278 -17.55 14.31 -13.17
CA GLN A 278 -16.56 15.08 -12.41
C GLN A 278 -15.15 14.92 -12.98
N LEU A 279 -14.72 13.70 -13.31
CA LEU A 279 -13.43 13.45 -13.97
C LEU A 279 -13.31 14.24 -15.27
N HIS A 280 -14.36 14.19 -16.10
CA HIS A 280 -14.39 14.93 -17.36
C HIS A 280 -14.26 16.45 -17.15
N ARG A 281 -14.99 17.02 -16.18
CA ARG A 281 -14.90 18.44 -15.82
C ARG A 281 -13.51 18.83 -15.32
N ASN A 282 -12.82 17.93 -14.64
CA ASN A 282 -11.45 18.14 -14.17
C ASN A 282 -10.40 17.98 -15.28
N GLY A 283 -10.83 17.84 -16.54
CA GLY A 283 -9.95 17.77 -17.70
C GLY A 283 -9.44 16.37 -18.01
N TRP A 284 -9.96 15.33 -17.35
CA TRP A 284 -9.61 13.95 -17.65
C TRP A 284 -10.41 13.42 -18.86
N PRO A 285 -9.76 12.85 -19.88
CA PRO A 285 -10.48 12.28 -21.02
C PRO A 285 -11.18 10.98 -20.60
N VAL A 286 -12.52 10.99 -20.66
CA VAL A 286 -13.39 9.83 -20.41
C VAL A 286 -13.82 9.27 -21.76
N THR A 287 -13.52 7.99 -22.03
CA THR A 287 -13.86 7.30 -23.28
C THR A 287 -14.81 6.14 -23.01
N ALA A 288 -15.59 5.75 -24.02
CA ALA A 288 -16.49 4.59 -23.92
C ALA A 288 -15.72 3.30 -23.57
N LEU A 289 -14.54 3.10 -24.17
CA LEU A 289 -13.67 1.95 -23.86
C LEU A 289 -13.20 1.92 -22.40
N ALA A 290 -12.87 3.08 -21.83
CA ALA A 290 -12.48 3.17 -20.43
C ALA A 290 -13.65 2.81 -19.50
N ILE A 291 -14.86 3.32 -19.80
CA ILE A 291 -16.07 3.01 -19.04
C ILE A 291 -16.38 1.51 -19.11
N ASP A 292 -16.36 0.92 -20.30
CA ASP A 292 -16.68 -0.51 -20.50
C ASP A 292 -15.75 -1.41 -19.69
N ARG A 293 -14.45 -1.15 -19.76
CA ARG A 293 -13.43 -1.85 -18.96
C ARG A 293 -13.68 -1.70 -17.46
N ASP A 294 -13.88 -0.47 -16.98
CA ASP A 294 -14.06 -0.21 -15.54
C ASP A 294 -15.33 -0.91 -15.02
N VAL A 295 -16.42 -0.88 -15.80
CA VAL A 295 -17.66 -1.61 -15.50
C VAL A 295 -17.40 -3.12 -15.49
N GLY A 296 -16.64 -3.65 -16.44
CA GLY A 296 -16.22 -5.04 -16.48
C GLY A 296 -15.43 -5.46 -15.23
N THR A 297 -14.49 -4.65 -14.77
CA THR A 297 -13.75 -4.89 -13.51
C THR A 297 -14.70 -5.01 -12.31
N LEU A 298 -15.64 -4.08 -12.17
CA LEU A 298 -16.62 -4.06 -11.07
C LEU A 298 -17.61 -5.24 -11.14
N LEU A 299 -17.90 -5.75 -12.34
CA LEU A 299 -18.90 -6.78 -12.60
C LEU A 299 -18.35 -8.21 -12.72
N GLY A 300 -17.05 -8.42 -12.55
CA GLY A 300 -16.50 -9.78 -12.47
C GLY A 300 -15.02 -9.90 -12.76
N HIS A 301 -14.47 -9.10 -13.68
CA HIS A 301 -13.06 -9.28 -14.06
C HIS A 301 -12.11 -9.05 -12.88
N GLY A 302 -12.41 -8.09 -11.99
CA GLY A 302 -11.60 -7.86 -10.79
C GLY A 302 -11.63 -9.01 -9.79
N TYR A 303 -12.71 -9.81 -9.77
CA TYR A 303 -12.78 -11.02 -8.96
C TYR A 303 -11.86 -12.11 -9.53
N GLU A 304 -11.91 -12.34 -10.84
CA GLU A 304 -11.05 -13.32 -11.53
C GLU A 304 -9.57 -12.96 -11.38
N GLU A 305 -9.21 -11.69 -11.59
CA GLU A 305 -7.86 -11.16 -11.35
C GLU A 305 -7.38 -11.47 -9.92
N PHE A 306 -8.22 -11.26 -8.91
CA PHE A 306 -7.87 -11.54 -7.52
C PHE A 306 -7.69 -13.04 -7.23
N LEU A 307 -8.51 -13.91 -7.84
CA LEU A 307 -8.36 -15.36 -7.70
C LEU A 307 -7.02 -15.84 -8.27
N HIS A 308 -6.58 -15.29 -9.40
CA HIS A 308 -5.32 -15.64 -10.05
C HIS A 308 -4.09 -14.91 -9.48
N LYS A 309 -4.30 -13.91 -8.61
CA LYS A 309 -3.22 -13.17 -7.95
C LYS A 309 -2.33 -14.11 -7.12
N GLN A 310 -1.04 -14.10 -7.43
CA GLN A 310 0.01 -14.67 -6.57
C GLN A 310 0.43 -13.61 -5.55
N LEU A 311 0.49 -13.99 -4.27
CA LEU A 311 0.90 -13.11 -3.16
C LEU A 311 2.41 -13.16 -2.93
#